data_AF-A0A9X9LM14-F1
#
_entry.id   AF-A0A9X9LM14-F1
#
_cell.length_a   1.000
_cell.length_b   1.000
_cell.length_c   1.000
_cell.angle_alpha   90.00
_cell.angle_beta   90.00
_cell.angle_gamma   90.00
#
_symmetry.space_group_name_H-M   'P 1'
#
loop_
_entity.id
_entity.type
_entity.pdbx_description
1 polymer ?
#
loop_
_entity_poly.entity_id
_entity_poly.type
_entity_poly.pdbx_seq_one_letter_code
_entity_poly.pdbx_strand_id
1 'polypeptide(L)'
;MPHTELGTKPLQAPAFREKPLFTRDASQLKGTFLSTTLKKSNMGFGFTIIGGDEPDEFLQVKSVIPDGPAAQDGKMETGKVLTALEIY
;
A
#
# COMPACT_ATOMS: atom_id res chain seq x y z
N MET A 1 -26.90 30.21 42.84
CA MET A 1 -27.81 29.82 41.74
C MET A 1 -26.98 29.08 40.70
N PRO A 2 -27.15 27.77 40.45
CA PRO A 2 -26.53 27.12 39.30
C PRO A 2 -27.42 27.32 38.08
N HIS A 3 -26.88 27.89 37.00
CA HIS A 3 -27.58 27.97 35.72
C HIS A 3 -27.16 26.78 34.85
N THR A 4 -28.15 26.15 34.24
CA THR A 4 -28.01 25.10 33.22
C THR A 4 -28.09 25.77 31.86
N GLU A 5 -27.05 25.64 31.03
CA GLU A 5 -27.15 25.92 29.60
C GLU A 5 -26.79 24.70 28.75
N LEU A 6 -27.51 24.65 27.65
CA LEU A 6 -27.81 23.55 26.75
C LEU A 6 -26.62 23.20 25.84
N GLY A 7 -26.64 21.98 25.30
CA GLY A 7 -25.56 21.42 24.51
C GLY A 7 -25.27 22.09 23.17
N THR A 8 -24.06 21.85 22.68
CA THR A 8 -23.76 21.21 21.39
C THR A 8 -22.25 21.00 21.34
N LYS A 9 -21.77 19.81 21.76
CA LYS A 9 -20.41 19.43 21.42
C LYS A 9 -20.39 19.18 19.91
N PRO A 10 -19.55 19.86 19.11
CA PRO A 10 -19.49 19.63 17.68
C PRO A 10 -19.17 18.16 17.46
N LEU A 11 -19.97 17.52 16.60
CA LEU A 11 -19.70 16.18 16.08
C LEU A 11 -18.25 16.17 15.59
N GLN A 12 -17.39 15.49 16.33
CA GLN A 12 -16.03 15.22 15.90
C GLN A 12 -16.18 14.41 14.61
N ALA A 13 -15.88 15.04 13.48
CA ALA A 13 -15.95 14.44 12.16
C ALA A 13 -15.33 13.04 12.23
N PRO A 14 -15.96 12.01 11.61
CA PRO A 14 -15.36 10.69 11.58
C PRO A 14 -13.95 10.86 11.01
N ALA A 15 -13.00 10.28 11.75
CA ALA A 15 -11.57 10.29 11.50
C ALA A 15 -11.26 10.68 10.06
N PHE A 16 -10.50 11.77 9.89
CA PHE A 16 -9.68 11.94 8.71
C PHE A 16 -8.81 10.68 8.70
N ARG A 17 -9.33 9.64 8.05
CA ARG A 17 -8.65 8.39 7.76
C ARG A 17 -7.40 8.92 7.13
N GLU A 18 -6.30 8.90 7.87
CA GLU A 18 -5.01 9.37 7.41
C GLU A 18 -4.79 8.52 6.18
N LYS A 19 -5.18 9.08 5.02
CA LYS A 19 -4.97 8.46 3.74
C LYS A 19 -3.47 8.23 3.78
N PRO A 20 -2.99 6.97 3.67
CA PRO A 20 -1.56 6.69 3.72
C PRO A 20 -0.89 7.76 2.88
N LEU A 21 0.13 8.43 3.39
CA LEU A 21 0.74 9.59 2.74
C LEU A 21 1.24 9.13 1.35
N PHE A 22 0.34 9.23 0.36
CA PHE A 22 0.53 8.76 -1.01
C PHE A 22 1.49 9.77 -1.65
N THR A 23 2.61 9.28 -2.16
CA THR A 23 3.66 10.15 -2.71
C THR A 23 4.37 9.46 -3.86
N ARG A 24 4.28 10.04 -5.05
CA ARG A 24 5.00 9.55 -6.23
C ARG A 24 6.52 9.67 -6.09
N ASP A 25 6.97 10.54 -5.19
CA ASP A 25 8.38 10.67 -4.85
C ASP A 25 8.82 9.50 -3.96
N ALA A 26 9.65 8.63 -4.53
CA ALA A 26 10.32 7.58 -3.77
C ALA A 26 11.05 8.17 -2.54
N SER A 27 11.63 9.36 -2.65
CA SER A 27 12.31 10.06 -1.54
C SER A 27 11.41 10.37 -0.34
N GLN A 28 10.08 10.39 -0.52
CA GLN A 28 9.12 10.61 0.56
C GLN A 28 8.59 9.30 1.16
N LEU A 29 8.89 8.15 0.55
CA LEU A 29 8.58 6.86 1.13
C LEU A 29 9.46 6.62 2.34
N LYS A 30 8.80 6.43 3.48
CA LYS A 30 9.45 6.07 4.73
C LYS A 30 9.48 4.55 4.83
N GLY A 31 10.68 3.97 4.92
CA GLY A 31 10.86 2.53 5.06
C GLY A 31 12.13 2.03 4.39
N THR A 32 12.26 0.71 4.28
CA THR A 32 13.38 0.06 3.59
C THR A 32 13.01 -0.20 2.13
N PHE A 33 13.78 0.38 1.21
CA PHE A 33 13.67 0.01 -0.20
C PHE A 33 14.21 -1.38 -0.43
N LEU A 34 13.44 -2.19 -1.14
CA LEU A 34 13.81 -3.55 -1.48
C LEU A 34 13.70 -3.72 -2.98
N SER A 35 14.81 -4.11 -3.60
CA SER A 35 14.83 -4.50 -5.00
C SER A 35 14.97 -6.01 -5.10
N THR A 36 14.21 -6.58 -6.03
CA THR A 36 14.26 -8.01 -6.33
C THR A 36 14.01 -8.28 -7.80
N THR A 37 14.55 -9.39 -8.29
CA THR A 37 14.39 -9.84 -9.67
C THR A 37 13.70 -11.19 -9.64
N LEU A 38 12.50 -11.25 -10.20
CA LEU A 38 11.70 -12.48 -10.24
C LEU A 38 11.75 -13.08 -11.65
N LYS A 39 12.03 -14.37 -11.73
CA LYS A 39 11.92 -15.11 -12.98
C LYS A 39 10.45 -15.45 -13.24
N LYS A 40 9.94 -15.05 -14.40
CA LYS A 40 8.57 -15.38 -14.81
C LYS A 40 8.41 -16.90 -14.96
N SER A 41 7.39 -17.44 -14.29
CA SER A 41 6.95 -18.84 -14.43
C SER A 41 5.75 -18.95 -15.38
N ASN A 42 5.25 -20.17 -15.58
CA ASN A 42 3.99 -20.41 -16.30
C ASN A 42 2.77 -19.72 -15.64
N MET A 43 2.82 -19.45 -14.32
CA MET A 43 1.79 -18.70 -13.60
C MET A 43 2.09 -17.19 -13.49
N GLY A 44 3.12 -16.70 -14.20
CA GLY A 44 3.61 -15.33 -14.05
C GLY A 44 4.64 -15.20 -12.92
N PHE A 45 4.65 -14.06 -12.23
CA PHE A 45 5.65 -13.75 -11.18
C PHE A 45 5.24 -14.23 -9.78
N GLY A 46 4.04 -14.76 -9.59
CA GLY A 46 3.61 -15.30 -8.31
C GLY A 46 3.10 -14.25 -7.31
N PHE A 47 2.66 -13.07 -7.76
CA PHE A 47 2.00 -12.08 -6.91
C PHE A 47 0.93 -11.33 -7.71
N THR A 48 -0.02 -10.74 -7.00
CA THR A 48 -1.01 -9.82 -7.56
C THR A 48 -0.83 -8.44 -6.95
N ILE A 49 -1.17 -7.42 -7.71
CA ILE A 49 -1.13 -6.02 -7.27
C ILE A 49 -2.53 -5.43 -7.30
N ILE A 50 -2.76 -4.46 -6.43
CA ILE A 50 -3.88 -3.53 -6.50
C ILE A 50 -3.35 -2.12 -6.72
N GLY A 51 -4.22 -1.28 -7.26
CA GLY A 51 -3.93 0.10 -7.56
C GLY A 51 -3.28 0.30 -8.94
N GLY A 52 -3.00 1.56 -9.26
CA GLY A 52 -2.50 2.00 -10.55
C GLY A 52 -3.60 2.32 -11.56
N ASP A 53 -4.86 2.46 -11.11
CA ASP A 53 -5.94 3.00 -11.95
C ASP A 53 -5.75 4.52 -12.15
N GLU A 54 -5.35 5.21 -11.08
CA GLU A 54 -4.95 6.61 -11.13
C GLU A 54 -3.42 6.75 -11.20
N PRO A 55 -2.91 7.78 -11.90
CA PRO A 55 -1.47 8.04 -11.98
C PRO A 55 -0.82 8.42 -10.63
N ASP A 56 -1.63 8.75 -9.62
CA ASP A 56 -1.21 9.06 -8.25
C ASP A 56 -1.41 7.87 -7.29
N GLU A 57 -1.97 6.77 -7.78
CA GLU A 57 -2.24 5.59 -6.97
C GLU A 57 -1.02 4.68 -6.93
N PHE A 58 -0.60 4.29 -5.72
CA PHE A 58 0.46 3.30 -5.58
C PHE A 58 0.02 1.92 -6.01
N LEU A 59 0.97 1.20 -6.60
CA LEU A 59 0.87 -0.24 -6.75
C LEU A 59 1.17 -0.89 -5.41
N GLN A 60 0.30 -1.78 -4.94
CA GLN A 60 0.52 -2.52 -3.70
C GLN A 60 0.32 -4.01 -3.94
N VAL A 61 1.19 -4.83 -3.36
CA VAL A 61 1.04 -6.29 -3.40
C VAL A 61 -0.21 -6.69 -2.63
N LYS A 62 -1.19 -7.25 -3.34
CA LYS A 62 -2.46 -7.70 -2.77
C LYS A 62 -2.38 -9.12 -2.24
N SER A 63 -1.67 -9.98 -2.95
CA SER A 63 -1.47 -11.37 -2.57
C SER A 63 -0.17 -11.87 -3.18
N VAL A 64 0.45 -12.83 -2.49
CA VAL A 64 1.60 -13.59 -2.98
C VAL A 64 1.15 -15.03 -3.11
N ILE A 65 1.34 -15.61 -4.29
CA ILE A 65 0.99 -16.98 -4.60
C ILE A 65 2.00 -17.89 -3.88
N PRO A 66 1.55 -18.78 -2.98
CA PRO A 66 2.44 -19.74 -2.35
C PRO A 66 3.07 -20.63 -3.42
N ASP A 67 4.35 -20.98 -3.23
CA ASP A 67 5.15 -21.72 -4.21
C ASP A 67 5.47 -20.96 -5.52
N GLY A 68 4.94 -19.75 -5.70
CA GLY A 68 5.27 -18.90 -6.85
C GLY A 68 6.65 -18.21 -6.73
N PRO A 69 7.18 -17.65 -7.83
CA PRO A 69 8.49 -17.00 -7.83
C PRO A 69 8.66 -15.92 -6.75
N ALA A 70 7.65 -15.08 -6.54
CA ALA A 70 7.65 -14.07 -5.49
C ALA A 70 7.69 -14.64 -4.06
N ALA A 71 7.04 -15.77 -3.81
CA ALA A 71 7.10 -16.45 -2.51
C ALA A 71 8.48 -17.07 -2.28
N GLN A 72 9.08 -17.67 -3.32
CA GLN A 72 10.42 -18.25 -3.25
C GLN A 72 11.51 -17.21 -3.01
N ASP A 73 11.35 -16.00 -3.57
CA ASP A 73 12.26 -14.89 -3.32
C ASP A 73 12.17 -14.34 -1.88
N GLY A 74 11.02 -14.51 -1.22
CA GLY A 74 10.83 -14.17 0.20
C GLY A 74 10.83 -12.68 0.54
N LYS A 75 11.08 -11.80 -0.45
CA LYS A 75 11.08 -10.35 -0.28
C LYS A 75 9.72 -9.72 -0.55
N MET A 76 8.83 -10.42 -1.26
CA MET A 76 7.50 -9.96 -1.60
C MET A 76 6.51 -10.37 -0.51
N GLU A 77 5.78 -9.39 0.04
CA GLU A 77 4.81 -9.62 1.10
C GLU A 77 3.53 -8.83 0.80
N THR A 78 2.41 -9.37 1.25
CA THR A 78 1.11 -8.69 1.12
C THR A 78 1.15 -7.36 1.87
N GLY A 79 0.70 -6.30 1.21
CA GLY A 79 0.70 -4.96 1.76
C GLY A 79 1.94 -4.13 1.42
N LYS A 80 2.98 -4.71 0.81
CA LYS A 80 4.13 -3.94 0.34
C LYS A 80 3.76 -3.03 -0.82
N VAL A 81 4.25 -1.80 -0.77
CA VAL A 81 4.13 -0.82 -1.85
C VAL A 81 5.24 -1.05 -2.87
N LEU A 82 4.87 -1.01 -4.15
CA LEU A 82 5.75 -1.12 -5.29
C LEU A 82 5.91 0.27 -5.92
N THR A 83 7.15 0.72 -6.05
CA THR A 83 7.49 2.02 -6.63
C THR A 83 7.84 1.95 -8.11
N ALA A 84 8.43 0.82 -8.52
CA ALA A 84 8.86 0.59 -9.88
C ALA A 84 8.70 -0.90 -10.20
N LEU A 85 8.25 -1.19 -11.41
CA LEU A 85 8.22 -2.53 -11.99
C LEU A 85 8.89 -2.45 -13.36
N GLU A 86 9.97 -3.19 -13.52
CA GLU A 86 10.69 -3.30 -14.79
C GLU A 86 10.54 -4.75 -15.28
N ILE A 87 9.90 -4.92 -16.45
CA ILE A 87 9.69 -6.23 -17.06
C ILE A 87 10.58 -6.33 -18.29
N TYR A 88 11.51 -7.29 -18.27
CA TYR A 88 12.46 -7.57 -19.34
C TYR A 88 12.13 -8.88 -20.05
#